data_AF-A0A932JNS1-F1
#
_entry.id   AF-A0A932JNS1-F1
#
_cell.length_a   1.000
_cell.length_b   1.000
_cell.length_c   1.000
_cell.angle_alpha   90.00
_cell.angle_beta   90.00
_cell.angle_gamma   90.00
#
_symmetry.space_group_name_H-M   'P 1'
#
loop_
_entity.id
_entity.type
_entity.pdbx_description
1 polymer ?
#
loop_
_entity_poly.entity_id
_entity_poly.type
_entity_poly.pdbx_seq_one_letter_code
_entity_poly.pdbx_strand_id
1 'polypeptide(L)'
;KERSDAADVEVFARNYSFVADAKSFRLSRTAKNQKDFKVQAIDGWKRGKPYAMIVCPIYQLPNTSSQIYHQATTRNVCVFTYSHLALLLAFSKKAGKTKAHEFLTKIFKTIPVINPSKSAVDYWTTVNKTILSFSKNIEKLWNIEKEASSESIFLAKEEALIYLANEREKIMRMSHQEALLELIKVHKIDSKIKIINSISDNGLFTIK
;
A
#
# COMPACT_ATOMS: atom_id res chain seq x y z
N LYS A 1 1.34 -14.74 -13.79
CA LYS A 1 2.81 -14.80 -13.57
C LYS A 1 3.31 -13.36 -13.55
N GLU A 2 3.58 -12.82 -12.37
CA GLU A 2 4.07 -11.46 -12.19
C GLU A 2 5.44 -11.32 -12.86
N ARG A 3 5.63 -10.30 -13.69
CA ARG A 3 6.94 -9.97 -14.29
C ARG A 3 7.61 -8.94 -13.39
N SER A 4 8.94 -8.96 -13.29
CA SER A 4 9.66 -7.81 -12.74
C SER A 4 9.23 -6.55 -13.50
N ASP A 5 8.99 -5.45 -12.78
CA ASP A 5 8.50 -4.17 -13.32
C ASP A 5 7.08 -4.19 -13.90
N ALA A 6 6.16 -4.80 -13.17
CA ALA A 6 4.73 -4.75 -13.41
C ALA A 6 3.97 -4.43 -12.11
N ALA A 7 2.78 -3.85 -12.26
CA ALA A 7 1.83 -3.68 -11.17
C ALA A 7 1.06 -4.99 -10.93
N ASP A 8 0.56 -5.18 -9.70
CA ASP A 8 -0.21 -6.36 -9.31
C ASP A 8 -1.50 -6.54 -10.13
N VAL A 9 -2.15 -5.42 -10.47
CA VAL A 9 -3.45 -5.40 -11.17
C VAL A 9 -3.42 -4.45 -12.35
N GLU A 10 -4.01 -4.90 -13.45
CA GLU A 10 -4.24 -4.10 -14.65
C GLU A 10 -5.74 -4.07 -14.95
N VAL A 11 -6.30 -2.88 -15.19
CA VAL A 11 -7.73 -2.70 -15.38
C VAL A 11 -8.01 -2.00 -16.71
N PHE A 12 -8.93 -2.60 -17.48
CA PHE A 12 -9.48 -2.06 -18.71
C PHE A 12 -10.99 -1.91 -18.56
N ALA A 13 -11.45 -0.68 -18.37
CA ALA A 13 -12.87 -0.34 -18.38
C ALA A 13 -13.22 0.39 -19.68
N ARG A 14 -14.53 0.54 -19.96
CA ARG A 14 -15.02 1.13 -21.21
C ARG A 14 -14.45 2.53 -21.49
N ASN A 15 -14.30 3.36 -20.45
CA ASN A 15 -13.96 4.78 -20.57
C ASN A 15 -12.67 5.17 -19.83
N TYR A 16 -11.99 4.22 -19.18
CA TYR A 16 -10.72 4.45 -18.50
C TYR A 16 -9.96 3.15 -18.31
N SER A 17 -8.65 3.26 -18.14
CA SER A 17 -7.79 2.14 -17.79
C SER A 17 -6.76 2.59 -16.77
N PHE A 18 -6.32 1.67 -15.92
CA PHE A 18 -5.33 1.97 -14.90
C PHE A 18 -4.55 0.73 -14.48
N VAL A 19 -3.42 0.95 -13.85
CA VAL A 19 -2.70 -0.09 -13.10
C VAL A 19 -2.86 0.15 -11.60
N ALA A 20 -2.88 -0.91 -10.81
CA ALA A 20 -2.95 -0.80 -9.36
C ALA A 20 -1.97 -1.75 -8.67
N ASP A 21 -1.49 -1.31 -7.51
CA ASP A 21 -0.59 -2.08 -6.67
C ASP A 21 -1.11 -2.08 -5.24
N ALA A 22 -1.13 -3.26 -4.63
CA ALA A 22 -1.62 -3.49 -3.28
C ALA A 22 -0.45 -3.51 -2.30
N LYS A 23 -0.53 -2.68 -1.26
CA LYS A 23 0.45 -2.65 -0.18
C LYS A 23 -0.16 -3.19 1.09
N SER A 24 0.56 -4.09 1.74
CA SER A 24 0.25 -4.55 3.08
C SER A 24 1.46 -4.35 4.00
N PHE A 25 1.19 -4.07 5.27
CA PHE A 25 2.22 -3.89 6.28
C PHE A 25 1.78 -4.58 7.56
N ARG A 26 2.70 -5.28 8.22
CA ARG A 26 2.49 -5.76 9.59
C ARG A 26 2.19 -4.57 10.50
N LEU A 27 1.34 -4.77 11.51
CA LEU A 27 1.07 -3.73 12.51
C LEU A 27 2.33 -3.30 13.28
N SER A 28 3.28 -4.23 13.46
CA SER A 28 4.59 -3.98 14.05
C SER A 28 5.58 -3.25 13.15
N ARG A 29 5.19 -2.84 11.93
CA ARG A 29 6.07 -2.08 11.02
C ARG A 29 6.36 -0.70 11.60
N THR A 30 7.63 -0.47 11.94
CA THR A 30 8.09 0.79 12.52
C THR A 30 8.28 1.87 11.45
N ALA A 31 9.28 1.70 10.58
CA ALA A 31 9.61 2.65 9.53
C ALA A 31 8.76 2.44 8.27
N LYS A 32 8.08 3.49 7.82
CA LYS A 32 7.36 3.54 6.53
C LYS A 32 8.15 4.42 5.57
N ASN A 33 9.10 3.82 4.86
CA ASN A 33 9.94 4.60 3.96
C ASN A 33 9.19 4.90 2.67
N GLN A 34 9.40 6.08 2.10
CA GLN A 34 8.81 6.46 0.81
C GLN A 34 9.06 5.42 -0.30
N LYS A 35 10.24 4.77 -0.29
CA LYS A 35 10.62 3.74 -1.27
C LYS A 35 9.74 2.49 -1.21
N ASP A 36 9.17 2.21 -0.04
CA ASP A 36 8.33 1.02 0.18
C ASP A 36 6.97 1.15 -0.53
N PHE A 37 6.50 2.38 -0.76
CA PHE A 37 5.26 2.66 -1.50
C PHE A 37 5.44 2.56 -3.03
N LYS A 38 6.67 2.78 -3.54
CA LYS A 38 6.99 2.71 -4.98
C LYS A 38 6.12 3.60 -5.89
N VAL A 39 5.70 4.77 -5.39
CA VAL A 39 4.85 5.73 -6.14
C VAL A 39 5.43 6.12 -7.50
N GLN A 40 6.76 6.27 -7.60
CA GLN A 40 7.40 6.59 -8.89
C GLN A 40 7.50 5.37 -9.82
N ALA A 41 7.64 4.16 -9.28
CA ALA A 41 7.78 2.97 -10.12
C ALA A 41 6.44 2.63 -10.81
N ILE A 42 5.33 2.74 -10.09
CA ILE A 42 4.00 2.44 -10.65
C ILE A 42 3.60 3.42 -11.78
N ASP A 43 4.09 4.66 -11.75
CA ASP A 43 3.94 5.60 -12.87
C ASP A 43 4.55 5.02 -14.15
N GLY A 44 5.76 4.45 -14.08
CA GLY A 44 6.40 3.75 -15.19
C GLY A 44 5.64 2.49 -15.62
N TRP A 45 4.98 1.80 -14.68
CA TRP A 45 4.21 0.59 -14.96
C TRP A 45 2.85 0.87 -15.64
N LYS A 46 2.40 2.12 -15.75
CA LYS A 46 1.17 2.48 -16.50
C LYS A 46 1.22 2.01 -17.96
N ARG A 47 2.40 2.03 -18.58
CA ARG A 47 2.64 1.63 -19.99
C ARG A 47 1.59 2.22 -20.95
N GLY A 48 1.41 3.55 -20.88
CA GLY A 48 0.47 4.30 -21.70
C GLY A 48 -0.94 4.47 -21.13
N LYS A 49 -1.28 3.83 -19.99
CA LYS A 49 -2.58 4.06 -19.32
C LYS A 49 -2.64 5.43 -18.64
N PRO A 50 -3.82 6.06 -18.57
CA PRO A 50 -3.97 7.40 -18.03
C PRO A 50 -3.78 7.47 -16.52
N TYR A 51 -4.06 6.39 -15.78
CA TYR A 51 -4.07 6.40 -14.31
C TYR A 51 -3.27 5.26 -13.69
N ALA A 52 -2.81 5.49 -12.47
CA ALA A 52 -2.24 4.49 -11.59
C ALA A 52 -2.81 4.65 -10.17
N MET A 53 -2.85 3.57 -9.41
CA MET A 53 -3.33 3.57 -8.04
C MET A 53 -2.45 2.71 -7.13
N ILE A 54 -2.16 3.20 -5.93
CA ILE A 54 -1.63 2.37 -4.85
C ILE A 54 -2.71 2.26 -3.79
N VAL A 55 -3.03 1.04 -3.37
CA VAL A 55 -4.00 0.78 -2.30
C VAL A 55 -3.24 0.27 -1.08
N CYS A 56 -3.41 0.93 0.06
CA CYS A 56 -2.68 0.57 1.29
C CYS A 56 -3.54 0.73 2.56
N PRO A 57 -3.11 0.23 3.72
CA PRO A 57 -3.86 0.40 4.95
C PRO A 57 -3.79 1.86 5.43
N ILE A 58 -4.94 2.46 5.75
CA ILE A 58 -5.03 3.88 6.10
C ILE A 58 -4.12 4.27 7.29
N TYR A 59 -4.00 3.39 8.28
CA TYR A 59 -3.18 3.57 9.47
C TYR A 59 -1.68 3.44 9.25
N GLN A 60 -1.24 3.07 8.04
CA GLN A 60 0.18 2.97 7.67
C GLN A 60 0.66 4.18 6.87
N LEU A 61 -0.25 5.09 6.51
CA LEU A 61 0.09 6.29 5.75
C LEU A 61 0.62 7.39 6.68
N PRO A 62 1.63 8.17 6.24
CA PRO A 62 2.08 9.35 6.96
C PRO A 62 0.94 10.37 7.13
N ASN A 63 0.67 10.82 8.35
CA ASN A 63 -0.49 11.67 8.65
C ASN A 63 -0.20 13.19 8.62
N THR A 64 1.06 13.59 8.46
CA THR A 64 1.47 15.01 8.43
C THR A 64 2.13 15.40 7.11
N SER A 65 3.34 14.90 6.86
CA SER A 65 4.14 15.25 5.69
C SER A 65 4.91 14.05 5.16
N SER A 66 4.92 13.86 3.84
CA SER A 66 5.72 12.82 3.18
C SER A 66 5.93 13.08 1.69
N GLN A 67 7.08 12.63 1.19
CA GLN A 67 7.39 12.65 -0.24
C GLN A 67 6.38 11.85 -1.08
N ILE A 68 5.68 10.86 -0.50
CA ILE A 68 4.71 10.06 -1.25
C ILE A 68 3.58 10.92 -1.82
N TYR A 69 3.13 11.95 -1.10
CA TYR A 69 2.04 12.83 -1.52
C TYR A 69 2.49 13.77 -2.64
N HIS A 70 3.73 14.27 -2.56
CA HIS A 70 4.33 15.06 -3.62
C HIS A 70 4.53 14.21 -4.88
N GLN A 71 5.03 12.97 -4.74
CA GLN A 71 5.19 12.05 -5.85
C GLN A 71 3.84 11.68 -6.48
N ALA A 72 2.81 11.43 -5.66
CA ALA A 72 1.48 11.05 -6.10
C ALA A 72 0.84 12.12 -7.01
N THR A 73 0.87 13.37 -6.56
CA THR A 73 0.33 14.52 -7.29
C THR A 73 1.16 14.84 -8.54
N THR A 74 2.48 14.87 -8.44
CA THR A 74 3.38 15.16 -9.58
C THR A 74 3.31 14.09 -10.68
N ARG A 75 3.09 12.82 -10.32
CA ARG A 75 3.11 11.67 -11.25
C ARG A 75 1.71 11.17 -11.63
N ASN A 76 0.66 11.84 -11.17
CA ASN A 76 -0.72 11.41 -11.34
C ASN A 76 -0.94 9.94 -10.92
N VAL A 77 -0.51 9.62 -9.69
CA VAL A 77 -0.69 8.32 -9.06
C VAL A 77 -1.62 8.50 -7.86
N CYS A 78 -2.77 7.81 -7.88
CA CYS A 78 -3.73 7.86 -6.78
C CYS A 78 -3.23 7.02 -5.61
N VAL A 79 -2.83 7.66 -4.52
CA VAL A 79 -2.71 6.99 -3.21
C VAL A 79 -4.12 6.83 -2.64
N PHE A 80 -4.50 5.59 -2.42
CA PHE A 80 -5.82 5.16 -1.97
C PHE A 80 -5.70 4.17 -0.81
N THR A 81 -6.82 3.86 -0.15
CA THR A 81 -6.83 2.95 0.99
C THR A 81 -7.82 1.81 0.83
N TYR A 82 -7.60 0.73 1.56
CA TYR A 82 -8.56 -0.38 1.61
C TYR A 82 -9.95 0.07 2.11
N SER A 83 -10.01 1.03 3.04
CA SER A 83 -11.31 1.59 3.48
C SER A 83 -11.99 2.42 2.41
N HIS A 84 -11.25 3.23 1.65
CA HIS A 84 -11.85 3.94 0.51
C HIS A 84 -12.30 2.97 -0.59
N LEU A 85 -11.59 1.86 -0.78
CA LEU A 85 -11.98 0.81 -1.72
C LEU A 85 -13.24 0.05 -1.27
N ALA A 86 -13.35 -0.28 0.03
CA ALA A 86 -14.53 -0.88 0.62
C ALA A 86 -15.75 0.04 0.48
N LEU A 87 -15.58 1.34 0.72
CA LEU A 87 -16.60 2.36 0.49
C LEU A 87 -17.05 2.39 -0.98
N LEU A 88 -16.12 2.37 -1.94
CA LEU A 88 -16.43 2.34 -3.37
C LEU A 88 -17.24 1.09 -3.74
N LEU A 89 -16.88 -0.07 -3.18
CA LEU A 89 -17.62 -1.33 -3.39
C LEU A 89 -19.04 -1.26 -2.80
N ALA A 90 -19.17 -0.77 -1.57
CA ALA A 90 -20.47 -0.58 -0.92
C ALA A 90 -21.36 0.38 -1.72
N PHE A 91 -20.78 1.48 -2.22
CA PHE A 91 -21.46 2.41 -3.10
C PHE A 91 -21.88 1.75 -4.42
N SER A 92 -21.02 0.93 -5.03
CA SER A 92 -21.36 0.19 -6.24
C SER A 92 -22.52 -0.77 -6.05
N LYS A 93 -22.62 -1.42 -4.88
CA LYS A 93 -23.76 -2.30 -4.56
C LYS A 93 -25.07 -1.51 -4.43
N LYS A 94 -25.01 -0.27 -3.96
CA LYS A 94 -26.19 0.58 -3.71
C LYS A 94 -26.62 1.40 -4.94
N ALA A 95 -25.68 1.97 -5.69
CA ALA A 95 -25.92 2.92 -6.77
C ALA A 95 -25.67 2.33 -8.17
N GLY A 96 -25.16 1.09 -8.24
CA GLY A 96 -24.83 0.40 -9.49
C GLY A 96 -23.41 0.67 -9.99
N LYS A 97 -22.92 -0.22 -10.85
CA LYS A 97 -21.55 -0.20 -11.38
C LYS A 97 -21.24 1.05 -12.20
N THR A 98 -22.19 1.55 -13.00
CA THR A 98 -22.00 2.74 -13.84
C THR A 98 -21.65 3.97 -13.01
N LYS A 99 -22.43 4.24 -11.95
CA LYS A 99 -22.14 5.36 -11.03
C LYS A 99 -20.83 5.15 -10.25
N ALA A 100 -20.50 3.91 -9.90
CA ALA A 100 -19.22 3.61 -9.26
C ALA A 100 -18.01 3.86 -10.18
N HIS A 101 -18.14 3.56 -11.49
CA HIS A 101 -17.10 3.89 -12.47
C HIS A 101 -16.92 5.40 -12.63
N GLU A 102 -18.02 6.16 -12.69
CA GLU A 102 -17.97 7.64 -12.71
C GLU A 102 -17.33 8.19 -11.44
N PHE A 103 -17.68 7.61 -10.28
CA PHE A 103 -17.11 7.96 -8.99
C PHE A 103 -15.59 7.77 -8.96
N LEU A 104 -15.11 6.58 -9.34
CA LEU A 104 -13.68 6.30 -9.39
C LEU A 104 -12.95 7.19 -10.41
N THR A 105 -13.56 7.42 -11.57
CA THR A 105 -13.01 8.33 -12.60
C THR A 105 -12.89 9.75 -12.07
N LYS A 106 -13.85 10.23 -11.27
CA LYS A 106 -13.80 11.55 -10.64
C LYS A 106 -12.64 11.65 -9.65
N ILE A 107 -12.39 10.61 -8.84
CA ILE A 107 -11.23 10.56 -7.93
C ILE A 107 -9.92 10.67 -8.73
N PHE A 108 -9.76 9.88 -9.78
CA PHE A 108 -8.56 9.93 -10.62
C PHE A 108 -8.33 11.32 -11.22
N LYS A 109 -9.38 11.97 -11.71
CA LYS A 109 -9.29 13.33 -12.26
C LYS A 109 -8.98 14.40 -11.21
N THR A 110 -9.22 14.14 -9.93
CA THR A 110 -8.87 15.06 -8.84
C THR A 110 -7.37 15.05 -8.54
N ILE A 111 -6.69 13.91 -8.64
CA ILE A 111 -5.27 13.78 -8.26
C ILE A 111 -4.35 14.82 -8.93
N PRO A 112 -4.39 15.03 -10.26
CA PRO A 112 -3.51 16.00 -10.91
C PRO A 112 -3.91 17.47 -10.66
N VAL A 113 -5.08 17.73 -10.08
CA VAL A 113 -5.56 19.08 -9.73
C VAL A 113 -5.06 19.52 -8.35
N ILE A 114 -4.62 18.57 -7.51
CA ILE A 114 -4.04 18.88 -6.20
C ILE A 114 -2.68 19.52 -6.41
N ASN A 115 -2.47 20.70 -5.81
CA ASN A 115 -1.17 21.36 -5.83
C ASN A 115 -0.08 20.44 -5.26
N PRO A 116 1.02 20.18 -5.99
CA PRO A 116 2.07 19.29 -5.52
C PRO A 116 2.68 19.76 -4.20
N SER A 117 2.51 18.96 -3.16
CA SER A 117 3.08 19.23 -1.83
C SER A 117 3.32 17.92 -1.09
N LYS A 118 4.09 17.99 0.01
CA LYS A 118 4.27 16.84 0.90
C LYS A 118 3.13 16.70 1.90
N SER A 119 2.16 17.63 1.93
CA SER A 119 1.11 17.69 2.95
C SER A 119 0.13 16.53 2.82
N ALA A 120 0.03 15.72 3.86
CA ALA A 120 -1.00 14.71 3.97
C ALA A 120 -2.39 15.36 4.06
N VAL A 121 -2.50 16.49 4.76
CA VAL A 121 -3.76 17.20 5.00
C VAL A 121 -4.36 17.69 3.69
N ASP A 122 -3.56 18.31 2.83
CA ASP A 122 -4.03 18.86 1.54
C ASP A 122 -4.51 17.73 0.62
N TYR A 123 -3.72 16.65 0.55
CA TYR A 123 -4.04 15.48 -0.26
C TYR A 123 -5.34 14.83 0.20
N TRP A 124 -5.43 14.45 1.47
CA TRP A 124 -6.58 13.70 1.99
C TRP A 124 -7.83 14.57 2.09
N THR A 125 -7.71 15.85 2.42
CA THR A 125 -8.87 16.75 2.43
C THR A 125 -9.47 16.88 1.03
N THR A 126 -8.65 17.02 0.00
CA THR A 126 -9.12 17.14 -1.38
C THR A 126 -9.75 15.84 -1.90
N VAL A 127 -9.10 14.69 -1.63
CA VAL A 127 -9.63 13.37 -1.98
C VAL A 127 -10.94 13.08 -1.23
N ASN A 128 -10.97 13.27 0.10
CA ASN A 128 -12.16 12.99 0.91
C ASN A 128 -13.33 13.92 0.56
N LYS A 129 -13.08 15.21 0.29
CA LYS A 129 -14.11 16.13 -0.21
C LYS A 129 -14.65 15.68 -1.57
N THR A 130 -13.79 15.24 -2.48
CA THR A 130 -14.21 14.67 -3.78
C THR A 130 -15.13 13.47 -3.58
N ILE A 131 -14.80 12.60 -2.62
CA ILE A 131 -15.61 11.41 -2.31
C ILE A 131 -16.97 11.80 -1.72
N LEU A 132 -16.98 12.61 -0.66
CA LEU A 132 -18.21 12.97 0.03
C LEU A 132 -19.15 13.83 -0.83
N SER A 133 -18.61 14.67 -1.72
CA SER A 133 -19.40 15.50 -2.63
C SER A 133 -19.97 14.76 -3.84
N PHE A 134 -19.53 13.52 -4.12
CA PHE A 134 -19.97 12.80 -5.32
C PHE A 134 -21.45 12.39 -5.26
N SER A 135 -21.97 12.01 -4.08
CA SER A 135 -23.37 11.63 -3.92
C SER A 135 -23.83 11.71 -2.48
N LYS A 136 -25.08 12.15 -2.26
CA LYS A 136 -25.74 12.13 -0.94
C LYS A 136 -25.76 10.74 -0.28
N ASN A 137 -25.72 9.67 -1.08
CA ASN A 137 -25.72 8.30 -0.57
C ASN A 137 -24.40 7.87 0.07
N ILE A 138 -23.29 8.60 -0.17
CA ILE A 138 -21.95 8.23 0.31
C ILE A 138 -21.80 8.53 1.79
N GLU A 139 -22.39 9.60 2.31
CA GLU A 139 -22.19 10.03 3.70
C GLU A 139 -22.54 8.93 4.71
N LYS A 140 -23.70 8.27 4.54
CA LYS A 140 -24.08 7.14 5.38
C LYS A 140 -23.09 5.97 5.27
N LEU A 141 -22.63 5.65 4.06
CA LEU A 141 -21.68 4.56 3.84
C LEU A 141 -20.30 4.89 4.41
N TRP A 142 -19.90 6.16 4.35
CA TRP A 142 -18.66 6.68 4.88
C TRP A 142 -18.58 6.49 6.40
N ASN A 143 -19.65 6.82 7.12
CA ASN A 143 -19.71 6.65 8.58
C ASN A 143 -19.62 5.18 8.99
N ILE A 144 -20.36 4.31 8.28
CA ILE A 144 -20.29 2.85 8.49
C ILE A 144 -18.86 2.34 8.27
N GLU A 145 -18.23 2.73 7.16
CA GLU A 145 -16.85 2.30 6.87
C GLU A 145 -15.84 2.85 7.88
N LYS A 146 -16.03 4.07 8.39
CA LYS A 146 -15.16 4.65 9.41
C LYS A 146 -15.20 3.85 10.73
N GLU A 147 -16.39 3.43 11.14
CA GLU A 147 -16.60 2.57 12.31
C GLU A 147 -15.97 1.20 12.07
N ALA A 148 -16.31 0.54 10.95
CA ALA A 148 -15.79 -0.77 10.59
C ALA A 148 -14.26 -0.79 10.46
N SER A 149 -13.66 0.27 9.92
CA SER A 149 -12.20 0.42 9.82
C SER A 149 -11.54 0.50 11.19
N SER A 150 -12.16 1.23 12.13
CA SER A 150 -11.65 1.37 13.49
C SER A 150 -11.73 0.05 14.26
N GLU A 151 -12.85 -0.65 14.14
CA GLU A 151 -13.05 -1.99 14.72
C GLU A 151 -12.08 -3.02 14.13
N SER A 152 -11.91 -3.02 12.81
CA SER A 152 -10.98 -3.92 12.12
C SER A 152 -9.53 -3.73 12.60
N ILE A 153 -9.12 -2.49 12.85
CA ILE A 153 -7.80 -2.18 13.41
C ILE A 153 -7.67 -2.72 14.84
N PHE A 154 -8.73 -2.60 15.65
CA PHE A 154 -8.72 -3.10 17.02
C PHE A 154 -8.57 -4.63 17.04
N LEU A 155 -9.39 -5.35 16.28
CA LEU A 155 -9.33 -6.82 16.20
C LEU A 155 -7.96 -7.30 15.67
N ALA A 156 -7.44 -6.66 14.63
CA ALA A 156 -6.14 -7.00 14.08
C ALA A 156 -5.00 -6.77 15.08
N LYS A 157 -5.12 -5.77 15.98
CA LYS A 157 -4.14 -5.55 17.06
C LYS A 157 -4.19 -6.66 18.09
N GLU A 158 -5.38 -7.06 18.53
CA GLU A 158 -5.53 -8.15 19.51
C GLU A 158 -4.92 -9.45 18.98
N GLU A 159 -5.27 -9.83 17.74
CA GLU A 159 -4.73 -11.03 17.10
C GLU A 159 -3.20 -10.97 16.99
N ALA A 160 -2.66 -9.83 16.55
CA ALA A 160 -1.21 -9.66 16.42
C ALA A 160 -0.48 -9.75 17.77
N LEU A 161 -1.06 -9.23 18.85
CA LEU A 161 -0.48 -9.30 20.20
C LEU A 161 -0.52 -10.72 20.75
N ILE A 162 -1.64 -11.44 20.57
CA ILE A 162 -1.76 -12.85 20.96
C ILE A 162 -0.72 -13.70 20.23
N TYR A 163 -0.57 -13.51 18.92
CA TYR A 163 0.45 -14.20 18.13
C TYR A 163 1.87 -13.98 18.69
N LEU A 164 2.23 -12.72 19.01
CA LEU A 164 3.54 -12.41 19.57
C LEU A 164 3.74 -12.98 20.98
N ALA A 165 2.70 -13.04 21.79
CA ALA A 165 2.74 -13.68 23.11
C ALA A 165 3.03 -15.19 22.99
N ASN A 166 2.33 -15.87 22.08
CA ASN A 166 2.54 -17.29 21.80
C ASN A 166 3.94 -17.58 21.25
N GLU A 167 4.44 -16.75 20.33
CA GLU A 167 5.82 -16.89 19.81
C GLU A 167 6.85 -16.68 20.92
N ARG A 168 6.64 -15.72 21.83
CA ARG A 168 7.50 -15.54 23.00
C ARG A 168 7.50 -16.77 23.90
N GLU A 169 6.33 -17.33 24.21
CA GLU A 169 6.20 -18.54 25.02
C GLU A 169 6.93 -19.73 24.38
N LYS A 170 6.76 -19.91 23.07
CA LYS A 170 7.45 -20.95 22.29
C LYS A 170 8.97 -20.82 22.41
N ILE A 171 9.52 -19.62 22.25
CA ILE A 171 10.97 -19.38 22.38
C ILE A 171 11.45 -19.69 23.79
N MET A 172 10.71 -19.26 24.82
CA MET A 172 11.07 -19.50 26.23
C MET A 172 11.06 -20.98 26.63
N ARG A 173 10.37 -21.84 25.87
CA ARG A 173 10.31 -23.29 26.09
C ARG A 173 11.36 -24.09 25.31
N MET A 174 12.12 -23.45 24.43
CA MET A 174 13.15 -24.14 23.65
C MET A 174 14.24 -24.68 24.58
N SER A 175 14.73 -25.87 24.28
CA SER A 175 15.99 -26.36 24.84
C SER A 175 17.16 -25.50 24.34
N HIS A 176 18.30 -25.60 25.03
CA HIS A 176 19.51 -24.88 24.64
C HIS A 176 19.92 -25.16 23.18
N GLN A 177 19.85 -26.43 22.75
CA GLN A 177 20.22 -26.83 21.39
C GLN A 177 19.25 -26.27 20.34
N GLU A 178 17.94 -26.32 20.60
CA GLU A 178 16.93 -25.75 19.71
C GLU A 178 17.10 -24.23 19.56
N ALA A 179 17.36 -23.54 20.67
CA ALA A 179 17.59 -22.09 20.67
C ALA A 179 18.84 -21.72 19.85
N LEU A 180 19.94 -22.46 19.97
CA LEU A 180 21.15 -22.23 19.17
C LEU A 180 20.89 -22.41 17.67
N LEU A 181 20.18 -23.47 17.29
CA LEU A 181 19.85 -23.75 15.89
C LEU A 181 18.92 -22.67 15.30
N GLU A 182 17.89 -22.24 16.04
CA GLU A 182 17.01 -21.16 15.60
C GLU A 182 17.75 -19.81 15.53
N LEU A 183 18.70 -19.53 16.42
CA LEU A 183 19.54 -18.32 16.33
C LEU A 183 20.37 -18.29 15.04
N ILE A 184 21.04 -19.39 14.70
CA ILE A 184 21.83 -19.50 13.46
C ILE A 184 20.93 -19.23 12.24
N LYS A 185 19.72 -19.80 12.25
CA LYS A 185 18.72 -19.67 11.19
C LYS A 185 18.16 -18.25 11.08
N VAL A 186 17.74 -17.62 12.19
CA VAL A 186 17.20 -16.26 12.22
C VAL A 186 18.24 -15.24 11.75
N HIS A 187 19.50 -15.39 12.17
CA HIS A 187 20.58 -14.52 11.71
C HIS A 187 21.08 -14.84 10.29
N LYS A 188 20.58 -15.92 9.69
CA LYS A 188 20.89 -16.40 8.33
C LYS A 188 22.40 -16.51 8.08
N ILE A 189 23.16 -16.99 9.06
CA ILE A 189 24.63 -16.98 9.04
C ILE A 189 25.16 -17.72 7.81
N ASP A 190 24.69 -18.94 7.55
CA ASP A 190 25.17 -19.75 6.41
C ASP A 190 24.87 -19.09 5.06
N SER A 191 23.70 -18.45 4.93
CA SER A 191 23.34 -17.72 3.72
C SER A 191 24.27 -16.53 3.47
N LYS A 192 24.73 -15.84 4.53
CA LYS A 192 25.66 -14.72 4.40
C LYS A 192 27.04 -15.20 3.97
N ILE A 193 27.54 -16.28 4.57
CA ILE A 193 28.81 -16.91 4.17
C ILE A 193 28.76 -17.30 2.70
N LYS A 194 27.68 -17.96 2.27
CA LYS A 194 27.49 -18.36 0.87
C LYS A 194 27.51 -17.17 -0.10
N ILE A 195 26.85 -16.06 0.23
CA ILE A 195 26.85 -14.86 -0.61
C ILE A 195 28.27 -14.29 -0.71
N ILE A 196 28.98 -14.13 0.41
CA ILE A 196 30.35 -13.59 0.43
C ILE A 196 31.27 -14.44 -0.46
N ASN A 197 31.21 -15.76 -0.29
CA ASN A 197 32.03 -16.69 -1.09
C ASN A 197 31.65 -16.69 -2.58
N SER A 198 30.44 -16.27 -2.95
CA SER A 198 30.01 -16.19 -4.35
C SER A 198 30.43 -14.89 -5.05
N ILE A 199 30.83 -13.86 -4.30
CA ILE A 199 31.28 -12.60 -4.87
C ILE A 199 32.65 -12.83 -5.53
N SER A 200 32.72 -12.47 -6.81
CA SER A 200 33.94 -12.51 -7.61
C SER A 200 34.03 -11.22 -8.42
N ASP A 201 35.21 -10.93 -8.96
CA ASP A 201 35.37 -9.81 -9.89
C ASP A 201 34.43 -10.00 -11.08
N ASN A 202 33.62 -8.98 -11.34
CA ASN A 202 32.66 -8.98 -12.43
C ASN A 202 33.25 -8.44 -13.74
N GLY A 203 34.53 -8.06 -13.74
CA GLY A 203 35.25 -7.57 -14.90
C GLY A 203 34.73 -6.22 -15.42
N LEU A 204 33.92 -5.50 -14.64
CA LEU A 204 33.44 -4.17 -15.05
C LEU A 204 34.55 -3.11 -15.07
N PHE A 205 35.65 -3.36 -14.34
CA PHE A 205 36.83 -2.49 -14.27
C PHE A 205 37.99 -2.94 -15.16
N THR A 206 37.86 -4.05 -15.88
CA THR A 206 38.91 -4.46 -16.83
C THR A 206 38.84 -3.57 -18.06
N ILE A 207 39.94 -2.85 -18.31
CA ILE A 207 40.14 -2.10 -19.55
C ILE A 207 40.34 -3.13 -20.66
N LYS A 208 39.55 -3.03 -21.74
CA LYS A 208 39.71 -3.85 -22.95
C LYS A 208 40.91 -3.39 -23.77
#